data_AF-A0A2J0MQH9-F1
#
_entry.id   AF-A0A2J0MQH9-F1
#
_cell.length_a   1.000
_cell.length_b   1.000
_cell.length_c   1.000
_cell.angle_alpha   90.00
_cell.angle_beta   90.00
_cell.angle_gamma   90.00
#
_symmetry.space_group_name_H-M   'P 1'
#
loop_
_entity.id
_entity.type
_entity.pdbx_description
1 polymer ?
#
loop_
_entity_poly.entity_id
_entity_poly.type
_entity_poly.pdbx_seq_one_letter_code
_entity_poly.pdbx_strand_id
1 'polypeptide(L)'
;MKFDIPQSVQEIIEKLNGAGFEAFIVGGCVRDLLLKKEPQDWDIATNARPEEVQKIFLNFAGATKDKPATFYENDFGTVGVKIPNSLATPDLAKPD
;
A
#
# COMPACT_ATOMS: atom_id res chain seq x y z
N MET A 1 -6.35 -21.98 2.28
CA MET A 1 -4.95 -21.53 2.43
C MET A 1 -5.00 -20.17 3.10
N LYS A 2 -4.14 -19.89 4.08
CA LYS A 2 -4.08 -18.60 4.77
C LYS A 2 -2.70 -18.01 4.49
N PHE A 3 -2.66 -16.74 4.09
CA PHE A 3 -1.43 -16.00 3.87
C PHE A 3 -1.30 -14.95 4.96
N ASP A 4 -0.08 -14.74 5.43
CA ASP A 4 0.21 -13.68 6.39
C ASP A 4 0.49 -12.40 5.61
N ILE A 5 -0.51 -11.51 5.57
CA ILE A 5 -0.44 -10.23 4.88
C ILE A 5 -0.14 -9.14 5.92
N PRO A 6 0.84 -8.25 5.71
CA PRO A 6 1.13 -7.16 6.64
C PRO A 6 -0.09 -6.27 6.90
N GLN A 7 -0.24 -5.79 8.14
CA GLN A 7 -1.35 -4.93 8.52
C GLN A 7 -1.41 -3.64 7.69
N SER A 8 -0.25 -3.07 7.34
CA SER A 8 -0.16 -1.89 6.45
C SER A 8 -0.81 -2.11 5.09
N VAL A 9 -0.61 -3.29 4.47
CA VAL A 9 -1.18 -3.64 3.17
C VAL A 9 -2.69 -3.83 3.28
N GLN A 10 -3.14 -4.51 4.35
CA GLN A 10 -4.58 -4.68 4.62
C GLN A 10 -5.27 -3.32 4.79
N GLU A 11 -4.66 -2.39 5.54
CA GLU A 11 -5.25 -1.08 5.79
C GLU A 11 -5.32 -0.20 4.52
N ILE A 12 -4.34 -0.30 3.61
CA ILE A 12 -4.42 0.38 2.30
C ILE A 12 -5.61 -0.16 1.49
N ILE A 13 -5.78 -1.48 1.43
CA ILE A 13 -6.87 -2.13 0.70
C ILE A 13 -8.22 -1.75 1.31
N GLU A 14 -8.34 -1.79 2.63
CA GLU A 14 -9.56 -1.39 3.34
C GLU A 14 -9.93 0.07 3.08
N LYS A 15 -8.96 0.99 3.01
CA LYS A 15 -9.22 2.39 2.69
C LYS A 15 -9.70 2.61 1.26
N LEU A 16 -9.08 1.93 0.29
CA LEU A 16 -9.51 1.98 -1.11
C LEU A 16 -10.93 1.39 -1.27
N ASN A 17 -11.16 0.21 -0.70
CA ASN A 17 -12.47 -0.45 -0.71
C ASN A 17 -13.54 0.38 0.01
N GLY A 18 -13.22 0.96 1.17
CA GLY A 18 -14.11 1.83 1.93
C GLY A 18 -14.46 3.14 1.21
N ALA A 19 -13.60 3.59 0.28
CA ALA A 19 -13.86 4.71 -0.60
C ALA A 19 -14.63 4.31 -1.89
N GLY A 20 -14.99 3.03 -2.04
CA GLY A 20 -15.77 2.53 -3.17
C GLY A 20 -14.95 2.08 -4.38
N PHE A 21 -13.62 1.95 -4.23
CA PHE A 21 -12.72 1.48 -5.26
C PHE A 21 -12.36 0.02 -5.04
N GLU A 22 -12.09 -0.73 -6.11
CA GLU A 22 -11.58 -2.09 -5.99
C GLU A 22 -10.06 -2.02 -5.75
N ALA A 23 -9.54 -2.86 -4.85
CA ALA A 23 -8.11 -2.95 -4.57
C ALA A 23 -7.66 -4.40 -4.40
N PHE A 24 -6.57 -4.77 -5.08
CA PHE A 24 -6.04 -6.13 -5.11
C PHE A 24 -4.53 -6.14 -4.92
N ILE A 25 -4.04 -7.11 -4.16
CA ILE A 25 -2.60 -7.42 -4.09
C ILE A 25 -2.19 -8.08 -5.41
N VAL A 26 -1.14 -7.57 -6.05
CA VAL A 26 -0.67 -8.03 -7.37
C VAL A 26 0.85 -8.15 -7.41
N GLY A 27 1.39 -8.60 -8.55
CA GLY A 27 2.83 -8.58 -8.80
C GLY A 27 3.60 -9.72 -8.13
N GLY A 28 4.86 -9.45 -7.79
CA GLY A 28 5.81 -10.45 -7.28
C GLY A 28 5.40 -11.06 -5.95
N CYS A 29 4.81 -10.27 -5.06
CA CYS A 29 4.37 -10.72 -3.75
C CYS A 29 3.36 -11.88 -3.81
N VAL A 30 2.42 -11.86 -4.78
CA VAL A 30 1.46 -12.95 -4.96
C VAL A 30 2.15 -14.25 -5.36
N ARG A 31 3.10 -14.17 -6.30
CA ARG A 31 3.91 -15.33 -6.70
C ARG A 31 4.68 -15.89 -5.51
N ASP A 32 5.30 -15.02 -4.73
CA ASP A 32 6.14 -15.42 -3.60
C ASP A 32 5.29 -16.09 -2.51
N LEU A 33 4.12 -15.54 -2.18
CA LEU A 33 3.14 -16.18 -1.29
C LEU A 33 2.72 -17.57 -1.76
N LEU A 34 2.41 -17.74 -3.05
CA LEU A 34 2.03 -19.04 -3.62
C LEU A 34 3.18 -20.07 -3.57
N LEU A 35 4.42 -19.60 -3.66
CA LEU A 35 5.63 -20.40 -3.51
C LEU A 35 6.06 -20.60 -2.04
N LYS A 36 5.27 -20.12 -1.07
CA LYS A 36 5.60 -20.12 0.37
C LYS A 36 6.93 -19.41 0.68
N LYS A 37 7.22 -18.35 -0.06
CA LYS A 37 8.31 -17.42 0.17
C LYS A 37 7.76 -16.11 0.75
N GLU A 38 8.60 -15.42 1.49
CA GLU A 38 8.28 -14.10 2.01
C GLU A 38 8.41 -13.03 0.91
N PRO A 39 7.37 -12.21 0.65
CA PRO A 39 7.46 -11.08 -0.26
C PRO A 39 8.42 -9.98 0.24
N GLN A 40 9.21 -9.39 -0.66
CA GLN A 40 10.13 -8.30 -0.31
C GLN A 40 9.51 -6.90 -0.48
N ASP A 41 8.50 -6.81 -1.32
CA ASP A 41 7.72 -5.61 -1.65
C ASP A 41 6.26 -6.00 -1.84
N TRP A 42 5.37 -5.02 -1.83
CA TRP A 42 3.93 -5.21 -1.93
C TRP A 42 3.35 -4.21 -2.93
N ASP A 43 2.77 -4.72 -4.01
CA ASP A 43 2.09 -3.94 -5.02
C ASP A 43 0.57 -4.11 -4.90
N ILE A 44 -0.15 -3.00 -5.06
CA ILE A 44 -1.61 -2.96 -5.04
C ILE A 44 -2.09 -2.35 -6.36
N ALA A 45 -2.98 -3.05 -7.05
CA ALA A 45 -3.71 -2.52 -8.19
C ALA A 45 -5.08 -2.03 -7.73
N THR A 46 -5.53 -0.89 -8.26
CA THR A 46 -6.84 -0.32 -8.00
C THR A 46 -7.43 0.35 -9.24
N ASN A 47 -8.76 0.44 -9.30
CA ASN A 47 -9.44 1.23 -10.32
C ASN A 47 -9.53 2.73 -9.97
N ALA A 48 -9.02 3.15 -8.81
CA ALA A 48 -8.85 4.55 -8.45
C ALA A 48 -7.76 5.22 -9.29
N ARG A 49 -8.01 6.44 -9.75
CA ARG A 49 -7.01 7.29 -10.42
C ARG A 49 -6.00 7.83 -9.40
N PRO A 50 -4.78 8.21 -9.84
CA PRO A 50 -3.75 8.71 -8.92
C PRO A 50 -4.21 9.86 -8.02
N GLU A 51 -4.97 10.81 -8.56
CA GLU A 51 -5.54 11.95 -7.82
C GLU A 51 -6.62 11.53 -6.80
N GLU A 52 -7.31 10.42 -7.04
CA GLU A 52 -8.29 9.86 -6.12
C GLU A 52 -7.57 9.15 -4.97
N VAL A 53 -6.52 8.38 -5.28
CA VAL A 53 -5.64 7.79 -4.26
C VAL A 53 -5.06 8.87 -3.35
N GLN A 54 -4.48 9.94 -3.91
CA GLN A 54 -3.95 11.05 -3.10
C GLN A 54 -5.01 11.68 -2.16
N LYS A 55 -6.26 11.80 -2.61
CA LYS A 55 -7.37 12.32 -1.79
C LYS A 55 -7.75 11.36 -0.67
N ILE A 56 -7.85 10.06 -0.95
CA ILE A 56 -8.18 9.02 0.04
C ILE A 56 -7.17 9.02 1.19
N PHE A 57 -5.89 9.23 0.88
CA PHE A 57 -4.80 9.18 1.84
C PHE A 57 -4.39 10.55 2.42
N LEU A 58 -5.18 11.61 2.19
CA LEU A 58 -4.85 12.98 2.63
C LEU A 58 -4.63 13.11 4.15
N ASN A 59 -5.45 12.41 4.95
CA ASN A 59 -5.37 12.40 6.42
C ASN A 59 -4.87 11.04 6.95
N PHE A 60 -4.23 10.24 6.11
CA PHE A 60 -3.73 8.93 6.51
C PHE A 60 -2.51 9.07 7.42
N ALA A 61 -2.46 8.30 8.51
CA ALA A 61 -1.26 8.14 9.31
C ALA A 61 -0.64 9.45 9.85
N GLY A 62 -1.46 10.45 10.15
CA GLY A 62 -0.99 11.76 10.62
C GLY A 62 -0.40 12.65 9.51
N ALA A 63 -0.67 12.31 8.24
CA ALA A 63 -0.34 13.18 7.12
C ALA A 63 -0.98 14.57 7.26
N THR A 64 -0.23 15.56 6.80
CA THR A 64 -0.67 16.95 6.73
C THR A 64 -0.42 17.48 5.32
N LYS A 65 -0.91 18.69 5.03
CA LYS A 65 -0.64 19.34 3.74
C LYS A 65 0.86 19.47 3.46
N ASP A 66 1.66 19.76 4.48
CA ASP A 66 3.12 19.94 4.35
C ASP A 66 3.88 18.61 4.39
N LYS A 67 3.23 17.53 4.84
CA LYS A 67 3.81 16.19 4.92
C LYS A 67 2.78 15.14 4.46
N PRO A 68 2.54 15.04 3.14
CA PRO A 68 1.55 14.10 2.61
C PRO A 68 1.99 12.64 2.80
N ALA A 69 1.02 11.75 2.98
CA ALA A 69 1.25 10.30 2.99
C ALA A 69 1.56 9.77 1.60
N THR A 70 1.15 10.45 0.52
CA THR A 70 1.31 9.97 -0.85
C THR A 70 2.32 10.78 -1.64
N PHE A 71 3.01 10.13 -2.58
CA PHE A 71 3.83 10.77 -3.61
C PHE A 71 3.43 10.24 -4.99
N TYR A 72 3.31 11.17 -5.94
CA TYR A 72 2.95 10.88 -7.34
C TYR A 72 3.71 11.86 -8.24
N GLU A 73 4.87 11.44 -8.70
CA GLU A 73 5.83 12.27 -9.46
C GLU A 73 6.15 11.64 -10.82
N ASN A 74 5.18 10.89 -11.38
CA ASN A 74 5.34 10.15 -12.63
C ASN A 74 4.06 10.15 -13.47
N ASP A 75 4.19 9.77 -14.74
CA ASP A 75 3.07 9.68 -15.70
C ASP A 75 2.60 8.24 -15.96
N PHE A 76 3.00 7.29 -15.11
CA PHE A 76 2.70 5.86 -15.27
C PHE A 76 1.56 5.37 -14.38
N GLY A 77 0.93 6.26 -13.59
CA GLY A 77 -0.20 5.93 -12.73
C GLY A 77 0.16 5.28 -11.40
N THR A 78 1.45 5.28 -11.02
CA THR A 78 1.90 4.66 -9.77
C THR A 78 1.98 5.67 -8.63
N VAL A 79 1.15 5.50 -7.60
CA VAL A 79 1.20 6.31 -6.38
C VAL A 79 1.92 5.55 -5.28
N GLY A 80 2.93 6.15 -4.68
CA GLY A 80 3.55 5.59 -3.49
C GLY A 80 2.89 6.09 -2.21
N VAL A 81 2.64 5.18 -1.26
CA VAL A 81 2.04 5.49 0.04
C VAL A 81 3.06 5.26 1.14
N LYS A 82 3.38 6.29 1.92
CA LYS A 82 4.24 6.22 3.09
C LYS A 82 3.48 5.58 4.25
N ILE A 83 4.02 4.47 4.74
CA ILE A 83 3.47 3.75 5.88
C ILE A 83 4.10 4.31 7.17
N PRO A 84 3.31 4.66 8.19
CA PRO A 84 3.87 5.08 9.47
C PRO A 84 4.54 3.90 10.17
N ASN A 85 5.53 4.17 11.01
CA ASN A 85 6.22 3.14 11.80
C ASN A 85 5.27 2.34 12.70
N SER A 86 4.11 2.89 13.08
CA SER A 86 3.08 2.19 13.85
C SER A 86 2.35 1.09 13.06
N LEU A 87 2.38 1.15 11.73
CA LEU A 87 1.82 0.15 10.81
C LEU A 87 2.91 -0.63 10.06
N ALA A 88 4.17 -0.21 10.18
CA ALA A 88 5.30 -0.98 9.69
C ALA A 88 5.41 -2.25 10.54
N THR A 89 5.23 -3.41 9.90
CA THR A 89 5.65 -4.67 10.51
C THR A 89 7.18 -4.64 10.70
N PRO A 90 7.72 -5.29 11.73
CA PRO A 90 9.17 -5.39 11.95
C PRO A 90 9.95 -5.87 10.71
N ASP A 91 9.33 -6.67 9.83
CA ASP A 91 9.95 -7.26 8.63
C ASP A 91 10.10 -6.32 7.41
N LEU A 92 9.40 -5.18 7.36
CA LEU A 92 9.60 -4.23 6.25
C LEU A 92 10.80 -3.29 6.46
N ALA A 93 11.39 -3.31 7.66
CA ALA A 93 12.68 -2.69 7.90
C ALA A 93 13.77 -3.66 7.42
N LYS A 94 14.20 -3.52 6.16
CA LYS A 94 15.43 -4.18 5.71
C LYS A 94 16.57 -3.77 6.67
N PRO A 95 17.33 -4.72 7.25
CA PRO A 95 18.62 -4.36 7.80
C PRO A 95 19.51 -3.83 6.67
N ASP A 96 20.30 -2.80 6.98
CA ASP A 96 21.25 -2.14 6.08
C ASP A 96 22.18 -3.13 5.35
#